data_AF-A0A250FN12-F1
#
_entry.id   AF-A0A250FN12-F1
#
_cell.length_a   1.000
_cell.length_b   1.000
_cell.length_c   1.000
_cell.angle_alpha   90.00
_cell.angle_beta   90.00
_cell.angle_gamma   90.00
#
_symmetry.space_group_name_H-M   'P 1'
#
loop_
_entity.id
_entity.type
_entity.pdbx_description
1 polymer ?
#
loop_
_entity_poly.entity_id
_entity_poly.type
_entity_poly.pdbx_seq_one_letter_code
_entity_poly.pdbx_strand_id
1 'polypeptide(L)' 'MAHPKRRQSSTRRDKRRTHDKAVVPQIAKDVTTGEFHLYHRAHWFEGKLYYRGQVLIDETPKEAQTETK' A
#
# COMPACT_ATOMS: atom_id res chain seq x y z
N MET A 1 -13.33 31.07 -25.07
CA MET A 1 -13.59 29.91 -24.19
C MET A 1 -15.09 29.69 -24.11
N ALA A 2 -15.57 28.45 -24.16
CA ALA A 2 -16.99 28.20 -23.96
C ALA A 2 -17.34 28.39 -22.48
N HIS A 3 -18.20 29.36 -22.20
CA HIS A 3 -18.69 29.63 -20.84
C HIS A 3 -20.07 28.99 -20.64
N PRO A 4 -20.34 28.40 -19.46
CA PRO A 4 -21.65 27.83 -19.18
C PRO A 4 -22.71 28.92 -19.19
N LYS A 5 -23.73 28.77 -20.03
CA LYS A 5 -24.86 29.71 -20.11
C LYS A 5 -25.65 29.82 -18.80
N ARG A 6 -25.69 28.74 -18.00
CA ARG A 6 -26.42 28.65 -16.73
C ARG A 6 -25.64 27.85 -15.69
N ARG A 7 -25.92 28.15 -14.43
CA ARG A 7 -25.44 27.37 -13.28
C ARG A 7 -25.99 25.95 -13.35
N GLN A 8 -25.13 24.96 -13.12
CA GLN A 8 -25.55 23.57 -12.97
C GLN A 8 -26.20 23.38 -11.60
N SER A 9 -27.33 22.66 -11.55
CA SER A 9 -28.00 22.38 -10.27
C SER A 9 -27.12 21.50 -9.38
N SER A 10 -27.27 21.65 -8.06
CA SER A 10 -26.60 20.79 -7.07
C SER A 10 -26.90 19.32 -7.36
N THR A 11 -28.16 18.97 -7.63
CA THR A 11 -28.57 17.61 -7.99
C THR A 11 -27.81 17.05 -9.20
N ARG A 12 -27.59 17.83 -10.27
CA ARG A 12 -26.81 17.36 -11.43
C ARG A 12 -25.33 17.18 -11.09
N ARG A 13 -24.75 18.12 -10.32
CA ARG A 13 -23.36 18.03 -9.84
C ARG A 13 -23.15 16.79 -8.97
N ASP A 14 -24.06 16.54 -8.04
CA ASP A 14 -23.96 15.43 -7.10
C ASP A 14 -24.21 14.09 -7.80
N LYS A 15 -25.17 14.02 -8.74
CA LYS A 15 -25.34 12.85 -9.63
C LYS A 15 -24.10 12.56 -10.47
N ARG A 16 -23.44 13.58 -11.02
CA ARG A 16 -22.19 13.39 -11.78
C ARG A 16 -21.07 12.82 -10.90
N ARG A 17 -20.97 13.26 -9.64
CA ARG A 17 -19.95 12.79 -8.67
C ARG A 17 -20.28 11.44 -8.02
N THR A 18 -21.36 10.78 -8.42
CA THR A 18 -21.71 9.46 -7.87
C THR A 18 -20.68 8.39 -8.22
N HIS A 19 -20.03 8.49 -9.38
CA HIS A 19 -19.00 7.54 -9.83
C HIS A 19 -17.59 7.88 -9.32
N ASP A 20 -17.37 9.08 -8.79
CA ASP A 20 -16.10 9.49 -8.18
C ASP A 20 -15.99 8.82 -6.79
N LYS A 21 -15.53 7.57 -6.77
CA LYS A 21 -15.45 6.73 -5.57
C LYS A 21 -14.01 6.22 -5.40
N ALA A 22 -13.53 6.23 -4.16
CA ALA A 22 -12.26 5.60 -3.82
C ALA A 22 -12.44 4.08 -3.85
N VAL A 23 -11.57 3.39 -4.58
CA VAL A 23 -11.54 1.92 -4.63
C VAL A 23 -10.64 1.43 -3.51
N VAL A 24 -11.11 0.46 -2.74
CA VAL A 24 -10.31 -0.17 -1.68
C VAL A 24 -9.24 -1.06 -2.33
N PRO A 25 -7.96 -0.92 -1.94
CA PRO A 25 -6.92 -1.79 -2.48
C PRO A 25 -7.06 -3.22 -1.97
N GLN A 26 -6.56 -4.19 -2.74
CA GLN A 26 -6.53 -5.59 -2.33
C GLN A 26 -5.42 -5.82 -1.29
N ILE A 27 -5.84 -6.06 -0.05
CA ILE A 27 -4.95 -6.32 1.09
C ILE A 27 -4.97 -7.81 1.40
N ALA A 28 -3.80 -8.40 1.59
CA ALA A 28 -3.62 -9.77 2.04
C ALA A 28 -2.84 -9.82 3.36
N LYS A 29 -3.05 -10.89 4.12
CA LYS A 29 -2.29 -11.16 5.33
C LYS A 29 -1.09 -12.05 4.99
N ASP A 30 0.09 -11.68 5.48
CA ASP A 30 1.26 -12.55 5.38
C ASP A 30 1.14 -13.74 6.35
N VAL A 31 1.58 -14.91 5.90
CA VAL A 31 1.48 -16.15 6.68
C VAL A 31 2.54 -16.19 7.77
N THR A 32 3.72 -15.60 7.54
CA THR A 32 4.86 -15.67 8.47
C THR A 32 4.85 -14.57 9.52
N THR A 33 4.63 -13.32 9.13
CA THR A 33 4.67 -12.17 10.06
C THR A 33 3.29 -11.81 10.58
N GLY A 34 2.22 -12.26 9.91
CA GLY A 34 0.85 -11.90 10.25
C GLY A 34 0.46 -10.46 9.87
N GLU A 35 1.36 -9.71 9.22
CA GLU A 35 1.11 -8.33 8.80
C GLU A 35 0.28 -8.23 7.53
N PHE A 36 -0.40 -7.10 7.37
CA PHE A 36 -1.17 -6.78 6.17
C PHE A 36 -0.30 -6.12 5.12
N HIS A 37 -0.25 -6.72 3.93
CA HIS A 37 0.48 -6.19 2.78
C HIS A 37 -0.42 -6.10 1.56
N LEU A 38 -0.03 -5.26 0.59
CA LEU A 38 -0.71 -5.21 -0.70
C LEU A 38 -0.47 -6.53 -1.44
N TYR A 39 -1.52 -7.07 -2.04
CA TYR A 39 -1.41 -8.37 -2.71
C TYR A 39 -0.35 -8.36 -3.81
N HIS A 40 0.44 -9.42 -3.88
CA HIS A 40 1.59 -9.57 -4.78
C HIS A 40 2.69 -8.52 -4.62
N ARG A 41 2.80 -7.85 -3.47
CA ARG A 41 3.92 -6.96 -3.15
C ARG A 41 4.69 -7.47 -1.95
N ALA A 42 6.00 -7.25 -1.96
CA ALA A 42 6.84 -7.50 -0.79
C ALA A 42 6.63 -6.38 0.25
N HIS A 43 6.78 -6.72 1.53
CA HIS A 43 6.66 -5.76 2.64
C HIS A 43 7.86 -5.89 3.58
N TRP A 44 8.23 -4.77 4.18
CA TRP A 44 9.28 -4.71 5.19
C TRP A 44 8.67 -5.00 6.56
N PHE A 45 9.27 -5.94 7.28
CA PHE A 45 8.95 -6.25 8.66
C PHE A 45 10.24 -6.50 9.44
N GLU A 46 10.42 -5.81 10.57
CA GLU A 46 11.58 -5.98 11.47
C GLU A 46 12.95 -5.95 10.76
N GLY A 47 13.13 -5.07 9.77
CA GLY A 47 14.39 -4.92 9.02
C GLY A 47 14.64 -6.02 7.98
N LYS A 48 13.62 -6.82 7.66
CA LYS A 48 13.67 -7.86 6.64
C LYS A 48 12.57 -7.65 5.61
N LEU A 49 12.88 -7.90 4.34
CA LEU A 49 11.92 -7.83 3.25
C LEU A 49 11.26 -9.20 3.06
N TYR A 50 9.96 -9.29 3.32
CA TYR A 50 9.19 -10.52 3.18
C TYR A 50 8.37 -10.53 1.88
N TYR A 51 8.32 -11.70 1.24
CA TYR A 51 7.42 -11.97 0.12
C TYR A 51 7.01 -13.44 0.14
N ARG A 52 5.70 -13.72 0.10
CA ARG A 52 5.15 -15.08 0.07
C ARG A 52 5.71 -15.98 1.20
N GLY A 53 5.86 -15.44 2.41
CA GLY A 53 6.40 -16.16 3.56
C GLY A 53 7.91 -16.45 3.52
N GLN A 54 8.65 -15.86 2.57
CA GLN A 54 10.10 -15.98 2.47
C GLN A 54 10.76 -14.62 2.71
N VAL A 55 11.95 -14.64 3.31
CA VAL A 55 12.81 -13.46 3.42
C VAL A 55 13.60 -13.30 2.12
N LEU A 56 13.47 -12.14 1.48
CA LEU A 56 14.26 -11.78 0.29
C LEU A 56 15.53 -11.03 0.66
N ILE A 57 15.43 -10.09 1.60
CA ILE A 57 16.54 -9.21 2.00
C ILE A 57 16.57 -9.14 3.52
N ASP A 58 17.74 -9.40 4.10
CA ASP A 58 18.05 -9.14 5.50
C ASP A 58 18.94 -7.89 5.57
N GLU A 59 18.37 -6.75 5.97
CA GLU A 59 19.10 -5.50 6.20
C GLU A 59 19.43 -5.28 7.69
N THR A 60 19.17 -6.27 8.54
CA THR A 60 19.58 -6.22 9.94
C THR A 60 21.09 -5.95 10.01
N PRO A 61 21.54 -4.89 10.70
CA PRO A 61 22.96 -4.59 10.80
C PRO A 61 23.66 -5.80 11.42
N LYS A 62 24.61 -6.39 10.68
CA LYS A 62 25.49 -7.43 11.22
C LYS A 62 26.31 -6.78 12.34
N GLU A 63 25.85 -6.90 13.58
CA GLU A 63 26.69 -6.63 14.73
C GLU A 63 27.92 -7.55 14.68
N ALA A 64 29.05 -6.92 14.96
CA ALA A 64 30.39 -7.38 14.66
C ALA A 64 30.70 -8.74 15.31
N GLN A 65 31.24 -9.66 14.50
CA GLN A 65 32.07 -10.75 15.00
C GLN A 65 33.36 -10.13 15.55
N THR A 66 33.37 -9.69 16.82
CA THR A 66 34.61 -9.43 17.53
C THR A 66 35.15 -10.78 17.99
N GLU A 67 35.99 -11.37 17.15
CA GLU A 67 36.80 -12.55 17.48
C GLU A 67 37.71 -12.24 18.66
N THR A 68 37.64 -13.08 19.68
CA THR A 68 38.55 -13.11 20.83
C THR A 68 39.82 -13.85 20.40
N LYS A 69 40.98 -13.22 20.53
CA LYS A 69 42.29 -13.89 20.59
C LYS A 69 43.12 -13.27 21.71
#